data_AF-A0A925W3T6-F1
#
_entry.id   AF-A0A925W3T6-F1
#
_cell.length_a   1.000
_cell.length_b   1.000
_cell.length_c   1.000
_cell.angle_alpha   90.00
_cell.angle_beta   90.00
_cell.angle_gamma   90.00
#
_symmetry.space_group_name_H-M   'P 1'
#
loop_
_entity.id
_entity.type
_entity.pdbx_description
1 polymer ?
#
loop_
_entity_poly.entity_id
_entity_poly.type
_entity_poly.pdbx_seq_one_letter_code
_entity_poly.pdbx_strand_id
1 'polypeptide(L)'
;MKANGKSIDEILNNLPADRAEPFHKLHNVIAKNLPKGFEPGISYGGLGYVVPHTLYPAGYHCKPSEPLPFAGIASQKDSINFYHMGIYADPKLLNWFVSEYPKHSSQKLDMGRSCVRFKKLDRIPYKLIGELMKKVSVTQWIETYETLYKSKPKQAKK
;
A
#
# COMPACT_ATOMS: atom_id res chain seq x y z
N MET A 1 -5.38 -14.51 14.38
CA MET A 1 -5.13 -13.27 15.13
C MET A 1 -4.58 -12.22 14.17
N LYS A 2 -4.93 -10.94 14.39
CA LYS A 2 -4.36 -9.80 13.64
C LYS A 2 -2.98 -9.48 14.23
N ALA A 3 -2.01 -9.15 13.40
CA ALA A 3 -0.75 -8.59 13.90
C ALA A 3 -1.00 -7.14 14.32
N ASN A 4 -0.71 -6.83 15.58
CA ASN A 4 -0.84 -5.50 16.17
C ASN A 4 0.53 -5.09 16.73
N GLY A 5 0.90 -3.82 16.55
CA GLY A 5 2.13 -3.24 17.08
C GLY A 5 2.14 -1.72 16.92
N LYS A 6 2.94 -1.04 17.74
CA LYS A 6 3.15 0.41 17.70
C LYS A 6 4.37 0.79 16.84
N SER A 7 5.19 -0.20 16.47
CA SER A 7 6.34 -0.04 15.58
C SER A 7 6.36 -1.12 14.50
N ILE A 8 7.16 -0.90 13.46
CA ILE A 8 7.36 -1.87 12.37
C ILE A 8 7.90 -3.18 12.93
N ASP A 9 8.93 -3.10 13.78
CA ASP A 9 9.58 -4.26 14.37
C ASP A 9 8.62 -5.06 15.25
N GLU A 10 7.77 -4.40 16.04
CA GLU A 10 6.74 -5.09 16.83
C GLU A 10 5.76 -5.84 15.93
N ILE A 11 5.33 -5.25 14.80
CA ILE A 11 4.43 -5.90 13.86
C ILE A 11 5.10 -7.12 13.24
N LEU A 12 6.36 -7.02 12.81
CA LEU A 12 7.11 -8.10 12.18
C LEU A 12 7.41 -9.25 13.17
N ASN A 13 7.68 -8.93 14.43
CA ASN A 13 7.95 -9.92 15.47
C ASN A 13 6.69 -10.61 16.02
N ASN A 14 5.52 -9.96 15.91
CA ASN A 14 4.26 -10.48 16.44
C ASN A 14 3.35 -11.11 15.36
N LEU A 15 3.97 -11.73 14.36
CA LEU A 15 3.26 -12.46 13.30
C LEU A 15 2.99 -13.91 13.72
N PRO A 16 1.79 -14.44 13.43
CA PRO A 16 1.53 -15.87 13.51
C PRO A 16 2.53 -16.67 12.66
N ALA A 17 3.02 -17.79 13.19
CA ALA A 17 4.10 -18.57 12.58
C ALA A 17 3.82 -18.99 11.12
N ASP A 18 2.57 -19.34 10.83
CA ASP A 18 2.08 -19.70 9.49
C ASP A 18 2.11 -18.55 8.47
N ARG A 19 2.16 -17.30 8.95
CA ARG A 19 2.16 -16.09 8.13
C ARG A 19 3.46 -15.30 8.18
N ALA A 20 4.34 -15.59 9.13
CA ALA A 20 5.57 -14.83 9.34
C ALA A 20 6.43 -14.79 8.08
N GLU A 21 6.80 -15.94 7.50
CA GLU A 21 7.65 -15.99 6.30
C GLU A 21 7.04 -15.25 5.10
N PRO A 22 5.81 -15.53 4.64
CA PRO A 22 5.23 -14.84 3.48
C PRO A 22 5.03 -13.35 3.73
N PHE A 23 4.73 -12.94 4.96
CA PHE A 23 4.58 -11.52 5.30
C PHE A 23 5.92 -10.77 5.26
N HIS A 24 6.99 -11.34 5.84
CA HIS A 24 8.34 -10.78 5.74
C HIS A 24 8.81 -10.68 4.29
N LYS A 25 8.58 -11.74 3.51
CA LYS A 25 8.93 -11.76 2.09
C LYS A 25 8.19 -10.66 1.32
N LEU A 26 6.89 -10.48 1.59
CA LEU A 26 6.10 -9.41 0.98
C LEU A 26 6.60 -8.03 1.38
N HIS A 27 6.90 -7.83 2.67
CA HIS A 27 7.48 -6.58 3.17
C HIS A 27 8.79 -6.24 2.46
N ASN A 28 9.72 -7.19 2.40
CA ASN A 28 11.02 -7.01 1.77
C ASN A 28 10.91 -6.68 0.28
N VAL A 29 9.99 -7.36 -0.42
CA VAL A 29 9.70 -7.09 -1.83
C VAL A 29 9.18 -5.68 -2.01
N ILE A 30 8.26 -5.22 -1.17
CA ILE A 30 7.72 -3.87 -1.26
C ILE A 30 8.82 -2.85 -0.98
N ALA A 31 9.51 -2.97 0.15
CA ALA A 31 10.58 -2.04 0.57
C ALA A 31 11.70 -1.93 -0.49
N LYS A 32 12.13 -3.06 -1.08
CA LYS A 32 13.16 -3.08 -2.13
C LYS A 32 12.73 -2.38 -3.43
N ASN A 33 11.45 -2.41 -3.75
CA ASN A 33 10.91 -1.85 -4.99
C ASN A 33 10.24 -0.49 -4.78
N LEU A 34 10.31 0.06 -3.58
CA LEU A 34 9.68 1.31 -3.23
C LEU A 34 10.47 2.48 -3.84
N PRO A 35 9.82 3.38 -4.60
CA PRO A 35 10.49 4.55 -5.16
C PRO A 35 11.07 5.46 -4.08
N LYS A 36 12.15 6.18 -4.40
CA LYS A 36 12.75 7.15 -3.49
C LYS A 36 11.71 8.21 -3.08
N GLY A 37 11.68 8.52 -1.79
CA GLY A 37 10.75 9.49 -1.19
C GLY A 37 9.59 8.87 -0.44
N PHE A 38 9.35 7.57 -0.60
CA PHE A 38 8.51 6.81 0.32
C PHE A 38 9.37 6.09 1.37
N GLU A 39 8.78 5.80 2.52
CA GLU A 39 9.40 5.01 3.57
C GLU A 39 8.41 4.06 4.25
N PRO A 40 8.87 2.93 4.80
CA PRO A 40 8.07 2.12 5.72
C PRO A 40 7.70 2.92 6.97
N GLY A 41 6.45 2.82 7.41
CA GLY A 41 5.96 3.51 8.59
C GLY A 41 4.70 2.85 9.16
N ILE A 42 4.14 3.44 10.21
CA ILE A 42 2.83 3.04 10.70
C ILE A 42 1.75 3.81 9.95
N SER A 43 0.78 3.10 9.39
CA SER A 43 -0.37 3.70 8.72
C SER A 43 -1.63 2.89 9.08
N TYR A 44 -2.69 3.58 9.53
CA TYR A 44 -3.93 2.96 10.00
C TYR A 44 -3.72 1.84 11.05
N GLY A 45 -2.73 1.98 11.92
CA GLY A 45 -2.41 1.01 12.97
C GLY A 45 -1.76 -0.30 12.47
N GLY A 46 -1.28 -0.32 11.22
CA GLY A 46 -0.53 -1.43 10.64
C GLY A 46 0.73 -0.98 9.90
N LEU A 47 1.39 -1.93 9.23
CA LEU A 47 2.58 -1.67 8.45
C LEU A 47 2.22 -0.98 7.13
N GLY A 48 2.56 0.29 7.02
CA GLY A 48 2.33 1.14 5.87
C GLY A 48 3.61 1.51 5.13
N TYR A 49 3.43 2.06 3.94
CA TYR A 49 4.44 2.73 3.15
C TYR A 49 3.89 4.10 2.82
N VAL A 50 4.59 5.13 3.23
CA VAL A 50 4.05 6.50 3.35
C VAL A 50 5.01 7.50 2.74
N VAL A 51 4.49 8.68 2.43
CA VAL A 51 5.31 9.87 2.13
C VAL A 51 5.54 10.62 3.45
N PRO A 52 6.80 10.81 3.88
CA PRO A 52 7.10 11.45 5.15
C PRO A 52 6.74 12.94 5.14
N HIS A 53 6.50 13.51 6.32
CA HIS A 53 6.24 14.95 6.48
C HIS A 53 7.39 15.84 5.99
N THR A 54 8.62 15.32 6.01
CA THR A 54 9.78 16.04 5.46
C THR A 54 9.63 16.33 3.97
N LEU A 55 8.91 15.47 3.24
CA LEU A 55 8.63 15.63 1.81
C LEU A 55 7.23 16.20 1.56
N TYR A 56 6.24 15.85 2.39
CA TYR A 56 4.87 16.36 2.28
C TYR A 56 4.34 16.83 3.65
N PRO A 57 4.64 18.09 4.04
CA PRO A 57 4.31 18.62 5.37
C PRO A 57 2.82 18.59 5.72
N ALA A 58 1.95 18.73 4.72
CA ALA A 58 0.49 18.76 4.92
C ALA A 58 -0.10 17.44 5.42
N GLY A 59 0.60 16.31 5.25
CA GLY A 59 0.17 15.02 5.78
C GLY A 59 -1.16 14.50 5.21
N TYR A 60 -1.74 13.53 5.91
CA TYR A 60 -3.03 12.95 5.52
C TYR A 60 -4.21 13.90 5.78
N HIS A 61 -5.10 14.09 4.81
CA HIS A 61 -6.19 15.08 4.86
C HIS A 61 -7.18 14.89 6.01
N CYS A 62 -7.46 13.66 6.46
CA CYS A 62 -8.32 13.46 7.64
C CYS A 62 -7.57 13.69 8.96
N LYS A 63 -6.25 13.50 8.95
CA LYS A 63 -5.40 13.60 10.14
C LYS A 63 -4.00 14.09 9.73
N PRO A 64 -3.80 15.41 9.62
CA PRO A 64 -2.56 15.99 9.10
C PRO A 64 -1.30 15.68 9.92
N SER A 65 -1.45 15.16 11.13
CA SER A 65 -0.32 14.66 11.94
C SER A 65 0.21 13.30 11.47
N GLU A 66 -0.52 12.61 10.59
CA GLU A 66 -0.08 11.35 9.99
C GLU A 66 0.54 11.60 8.61
N PRO A 67 1.60 10.85 8.26
CA PRO A 67 2.21 10.96 6.95
C PRO A 67 1.23 10.52 5.86
N LEU A 68 1.47 10.95 4.63
CA LEU A 68 0.56 10.68 3.52
C LEU A 68 0.60 9.17 3.16
N PRO A 69 -0.50 8.41 3.34
CA PRO A 69 -0.53 6.98 3.07
C PRO A 69 -0.42 6.68 1.57
N PHE A 70 0.31 5.62 1.22
CA PHE A 70 0.41 5.14 -0.17
C PHE A 70 0.08 3.65 -0.31
N ALA A 71 0.68 2.80 0.52
CA ALA A 71 0.41 1.36 0.53
C ALA A 71 0.49 0.80 1.95
N GLY A 72 0.10 -0.46 2.14
CA GLY A 72 0.26 -1.14 3.42
C GLY A 72 -0.02 -2.64 3.34
N ILE A 73 0.42 -3.37 4.35
CA ILE A 73 0.15 -4.81 4.49
C ILE A 73 -0.36 -5.13 5.89
N ALA A 74 -1.28 -6.09 5.97
CA ALA A 74 -1.85 -6.55 7.23
C ALA A 74 -2.02 -8.07 7.26
N SER A 75 -1.60 -8.68 8.37
CA SER A 75 -1.87 -10.09 8.66
C SER A 75 -3.27 -10.20 9.28
N GLN A 76 -4.19 -10.83 8.56
CA GLN A 76 -5.54 -11.15 9.02
C GLN A 76 -5.62 -12.65 9.39
N LYS A 77 -6.75 -13.09 9.95
CA LYS A 77 -6.92 -14.47 10.44
C LYS A 77 -6.61 -15.53 9.37
N ASP A 78 -7.08 -15.30 8.14
CA ASP A 78 -7.04 -16.28 7.04
C ASP A 78 -6.39 -15.73 5.75
N SER A 79 -5.76 -14.55 5.83
CA SER A 79 -5.14 -13.91 4.67
C SER A 79 -4.06 -12.90 5.06
N ILE A 80 -3.16 -12.65 4.13
CA ILE A 80 -2.35 -11.44 4.12
C ILE A 80 -3.02 -10.46 3.16
N ASN A 81 -3.37 -9.28 3.68
CA ASN A 81 -4.00 -8.23 2.90
C ASN A 81 -2.96 -7.21 2.47
N PHE A 82 -2.98 -6.84 1.20
CA PHE A 82 -2.16 -5.78 0.64
C PHE A 82 -3.06 -4.64 0.17
N TYR A 83 -2.74 -3.43 0.62
CA TYR A 83 -3.46 -2.21 0.31
C TYR A 83 -2.57 -1.32 -0.56
N HIS A 84 -3.11 -0.81 -1.66
CA HIS A 84 -2.39 0.11 -2.55
C HIS A 84 -3.30 1.25 -3.00
N MET A 85 -3.04 2.45 -2.54
CA MET A 85 -3.88 3.62 -2.79
C MET A 85 -3.79 4.09 -4.25
N GLY A 86 -2.64 3.90 -4.91
CA GLY A 86 -2.52 4.16 -6.34
C GLY A 86 -3.49 3.35 -7.21
N ILE A 87 -3.76 2.07 -6.88
CA ILE A 87 -4.73 1.24 -7.62
C ILE A 87 -6.14 1.82 -7.46
N TYR A 88 -6.44 2.36 -6.28
CA TYR A 88 -7.73 2.97 -6.02
C TYR A 88 -7.92 4.32 -6.72
N ALA A 89 -6.85 5.11 -6.79
CA ALA A 89 -6.87 6.46 -7.33
C ALA A 89 -6.74 6.53 -8.87
N ASP A 90 -6.06 5.56 -9.49
CA ASP A 90 -5.81 5.54 -10.93
C ASP A 90 -6.46 4.30 -11.61
N PRO A 91 -7.57 4.49 -12.35
CA PRO A 91 -8.20 3.42 -13.11
C PRO A 91 -7.28 2.74 -14.13
N LYS A 92 -6.29 3.46 -14.70
CA LYS A 92 -5.35 2.86 -15.65
C LYS A 92 -4.43 1.88 -14.94
N LEU A 93 -3.95 2.22 -13.76
CA LEU A 93 -3.12 1.34 -12.94
C LEU A 93 -3.90 0.11 -12.48
N LEU A 94 -5.18 0.28 -12.07
CA LEU A 94 -6.07 -0.83 -11.75
C LEU A 94 -6.24 -1.78 -12.94
N ASN A 95 -6.58 -1.24 -14.11
CA ASN A 95 -6.79 -2.04 -15.31
C ASN A 95 -5.53 -2.82 -15.71
N TRP A 96 -4.36 -2.17 -15.66
CA TRP A 96 -3.09 -2.85 -15.86
C TRP A 96 -2.91 -3.99 -14.87
N PHE A 97 -3.08 -3.75 -13.57
CA PHE A 97 -2.86 -4.76 -12.54
C PHE A 97 -3.79 -5.97 -12.69
N VAL A 98 -5.08 -5.73 -12.97
CA VAL A 98 -6.07 -6.80 -13.20
C VAL A 98 -5.70 -7.62 -14.45
N SER A 99 -5.25 -6.98 -15.53
CA SER A 99 -4.84 -7.66 -16.76
C SER A 99 -3.52 -8.44 -16.61
N GLU A 100 -2.62 -7.96 -15.74
CA GLU A 100 -1.30 -8.53 -15.54
C GLU A 100 -1.33 -9.69 -14.54
N TYR A 101 -2.21 -9.64 -13.53
CA TYR A 101 -2.34 -10.66 -12.48
C TYR A 101 -2.36 -12.12 -12.96
N PRO A 102 -3.20 -12.53 -13.95
CA PRO A 102 -3.26 -13.92 -14.40
C PRO A 102 -1.97 -14.42 -15.06
N LYS A 103 -1.06 -13.53 -15.47
CA LYS A 103 0.25 -13.91 -16.05
C LYS A 103 1.26 -14.30 -14.97
N HIS A 104 1.04 -13.86 -13.72
CA HIS A 104 1.95 -14.08 -12.59
C HIS A 104 1.35 -14.97 -11.50
N SER A 105 0.06 -15.28 -11.55
CA SER A 105 -0.62 -16.17 -10.61
C SER A 105 -1.71 -16.98 -11.28
N SER A 106 -1.80 -18.26 -10.93
CA SER A 106 -2.93 -19.13 -11.30
C SER A 106 -4.16 -18.94 -10.40
N GLN A 107 -4.04 -18.17 -9.31
CA GLN A 107 -5.17 -17.88 -8.43
C GLN A 107 -6.03 -16.76 -9.02
N LYS A 108 -7.34 -16.83 -8.78
CA LYS A 108 -8.24 -15.71 -9.06
C LYS A 108 -7.84 -14.52 -8.18
N LEU A 109 -7.77 -13.33 -8.76
CA LEU A 109 -7.56 -12.09 -8.04
C LEU A 109 -8.75 -11.83 -7.09
N ASP A 110 -8.50 -11.95 -5.79
CA ASP A 110 -9.46 -11.62 -4.73
C ASP A 110 -9.15 -10.21 -4.22
N MET A 111 -9.91 -9.21 -4.67
CA MET A 111 -9.69 -7.82 -4.28
C MET A 111 -10.96 -7.03 -3.98
N GLY A 112 -10.85 -6.02 -3.13
CA GLY A 112 -11.79 -4.90 -3.02
C GLY A 112 -11.27 -3.68 -3.78
N ARG A 113 -11.82 -2.49 -3.50
CA ARG A 113 -11.45 -1.24 -4.21
C ARG A 113 -9.95 -0.91 -4.19
N SER A 114 -9.26 -1.20 -3.09
CA SER A 114 -7.84 -0.88 -2.89
C SER A 114 -7.03 -2.03 -2.28
N CYS A 115 -7.68 -3.16 -2.03
CA CYS A 115 -7.16 -4.22 -1.15
C CYS A 115 -7.16 -5.56 -1.88
N VAL A 116 -5.99 -6.17 -2.02
CA VAL A 116 -5.81 -7.54 -2.51
C VAL A 116 -5.68 -8.48 -1.30
N ARG A 117 -6.40 -9.60 -1.31
CA ARG A 117 -6.43 -10.59 -0.22
C ARG A 117 -5.72 -11.88 -0.65
N PHE A 118 -4.55 -12.14 -0.09
CA PHE A 118 -3.81 -13.37 -0.32
C PHE A 118 -4.22 -14.44 0.70
N LYS A 119 -5.07 -15.39 0.29
CA LYS A 119 -5.47 -16.54 1.11
C LYS A 119 -4.50 -17.73 0.97
N LYS A 120 -3.91 -17.91 -0.21
CA LYS A 120 -2.88 -18.92 -0.48
C LYS A 120 -1.50 -18.26 -0.48
N LEU A 121 -0.81 -18.39 0.65
CA LEU A 121 0.41 -17.63 0.94
C LEU A 121 1.63 -18.11 0.13
N ASP A 122 1.60 -19.37 -0.31
CA ASP A 122 2.59 -19.99 -1.20
C ASP A 122 2.49 -19.48 -2.65
N ARG A 123 1.38 -18.82 -3.03
CA ARG A 123 1.10 -18.35 -4.39
C ARG A 123 1.02 -16.84 -4.54
N ILE A 124 1.55 -16.09 -3.56
CA ILE A 124 1.63 -14.63 -3.65
C ILE A 124 2.54 -14.25 -4.84
N PRO A 125 2.07 -13.45 -5.81
CA PRO A 125 2.85 -13.06 -6.98
C PRO A 125 3.82 -11.93 -6.64
N TYR A 126 4.86 -12.24 -5.85
CA TYR A 126 5.83 -11.27 -5.33
C TYR A 126 6.45 -10.39 -6.42
N LYS A 127 6.78 -10.95 -7.60
CA LYS A 127 7.35 -10.21 -8.72
C LYS A 127 6.41 -9.10 -9.21
N LEU A 128 5.14 -9.44 -9.41
CA LEU A 128 4.11 -8.48 -9.83
C LEU A 128 3.90 -7.37 -8.80
N ILE A 129 3.91 -7.71 -7.51
CA ILE A 129 3.82 -6.69 -6.44
C ILE A 129 5.02 -5.75 -6.49
N GLY A 130 6.24 -6.28 -6.67
CA GLY A 130 7.43 -5.44 -6.86
C GLY A 130 7.33 -4.51 -8.07
N GLU A 131 6.80 -4.99 -9.20
CA GLU A 131 6.57 -4.17 -10.39
C GLU A 131 5.51 -3.09 -10.15
N LEU A 132 4.41 -3.43 -9.47
CA LEU A 132 3.36 -2.49 -9.09
C LEU A 132 3.92 -1.33 -8.25
N MET A 133 4.73 -1.62 -7.22
CA MET A 133 5.29 -0.59 -6.34
C MET A 133 6.14 0.44 -7.09
N LYS A 134 6.74 0.07 -8.22
CA LYS A 134 7.57 0.96 -9.05
C LYS A 134 6.77 1.89 -9.97
N LYS A 135 5.47 1.66 -10.14
CA LYS A 135 4.68 2.37 -11.15
C LYS A 135 4.26 3.77 -10.76
N VAL A 136 4.29 4.10 -9.49
CA VAL A 136 3.85 5.41 -8.98
C VAL A 136 5.01 6.04 -8.24
N SER A 137 5.56 7.11 -8.81
CA SER A 137 6.55 7.94 -8.10
C SER A 137 5.91 8.74 -6.98
N VAL A 138 6.73 9.19 -6.03
CA VAL A 138 6.25 10.02 -4.91
C VAL A 138 5.58 11.31 -5.38
N THR A 139 6.14 11.96 -6.39
CA THR A 139 5.57 13.17 -6.99
C THR A 139 4.20 12.92 -7.61
N GLN A 140 4.09 11.88 -8.45
CA GLN A 140 2.80 11.49 -9.04
C GLN A 140 1.76 11.15 -7.97
N TRP A 141 2.18 10.50 -6.88
CA TRP A 141 1.28 10.18 -5.78
C TRP A 141 0.77 11.45 -5.08
N ILE A 142 1.65 12.39 -4.75
CA ILE A 142 1.27 13.68 -4.14
C ILE A 142 0.31 14.43 -5.07
N GLU A 143 0.62 14.57 -6.35
CA GLU A 143 -0.23 15.28 -7.33
C GLU A 143 -1.63 14.66 -7.45
N THR A 144 -1.67 13.32 -7.55
CA THR A 144 -2.94 12.57 -7.59
C THR A 144 -3.74 12.80 -6.31
N TYR A 145 -3.06 12.74 -5.16
CA TYR A 145 -3.68 12.92 -3.86
C TYR A 145 -4.26 14.33 -3.67
N GLU A 146 -3.50 15.36 -4.04
CA GLU A 146 -3.98 16.74 -3.96
C GLU A 146 -5.17 16.97 -4.89
N THR A 147 -5.15 16.41 -6.10
CA THR A 147 -6.27 16.53 -7.05
C THR A 147 -7.56 15.91 -6.53
N LEU A 148 -7.45 14.78 -5.81
CA LEU A 148 -8.61 14.05 -5.30
C LEU A 148 -9.15 14.62 -3.99
N TYR A 149 -8.29 15.16 -3.11
CA TYR A 149 -8.64 15.47 -1.72
C TYR A 149 -8.39 16.91 -1.28
N LYS A 150 -7.58 17.70 -2.00
CA LYS A 150 -7.55 19.16 -1.78
C LYS A 150 -8.60 19.80 -2.68
N SER A 151 -9.55 20.48 -2.05
CA SER A 151 -10.54 21.28 -2.77
C SER A 151 -9.82 22.28 -3.69
N LYS A 152 -10.23 22.35 -4.97
CA LYS A 152 -9.89 23.52 -5.79
C LYS A 152 -10.38 24.76 -5.03
N PRO A 153 -9.58 25.84 -4.91
CA PRO A 153 -10.12 27.09 -4.41
C PRO A 153 -11.34 27.41 -5.27
N LYS A 154 -12.49 27.66 -4.63
CA LYS A 154 -13.69 28.16 -5.32
C LYS A 154 -13.21 29.37 -6.12
N GLN A 155 -13.22 29.28 -7.45
CA GLN A 155 -13.05 30.46 -8.28
C GLN A 155 -14.13 31.44 -7.84
N ALA A 156 -13.70 32.56 -7.25
CA ALA A 156 -14.59 33.66 -6.94
C ALA A 156 -15.27 34.03 -8.25
N LYS A 157 -16.58 33.80 -8.32
CA LYS A 157 -17.39 34.31 -9.43
C LYS A 157 -17.21 35.82 -9.42
N LYS A 158 -16.54 36.34 -10.45
CA LYS A 158 -16.50 37.75 -10.76
C LYS A 158 -17.83 38.16 -11.37
#